data_AF-A0A450RXH7-F1
#
_entry.id   AF-A0A450RXH7-F1
#
_cell.length_a   1.000
_cell.length_b   1.000
_cell.length_c   1.000
_cell.angle_alpha   90.00
_cell.angle_beta   90.00
_cell.angle_gamma   90.00
#
_symmetry.space_group_name_H-M   'P 1'
#
loop_
_entity.id
_entity.type
_entity.pdbx_description
1 polymer ?
#
loop_
_entity_poly.entity_id
_entity_poly.type
_entity_poly.pdbx_seq_one_letter_code
_entity_poly.pdbx_strand_id
1 'polypeptide(L)' 'MQTATQEIAKGIICGPVMITVEGFRPAYNELLFLDMVPDKEEYEPLLGYVVLEQCGVSVDMSEHRLVPMKKFRME' A
#
# COMPACT_ATOMS: atom_id res chain seq x y z
N MET A 1 7.77 8.67 12.86
CA MET A 1 8.31 7.34 12.50
C MET A 1 9.76 7.48 12.07
N GLN A 2 10.50 6.39 11.95
CA GLN A 2 11.84 6.41 11.34
C GLN A 2 11.76 5.82 9.93
N THR A 3 12.32 6.51 8.94
CA THR A 3 12.35 6.07 7.54
C THR A 3 13.52 5.10 7.29
N ALA A 4 13.58 4.52 6.10
CA ALA A 4 14.71 3.67 5.68
C ALA A 4 16.06 4.42 5.65
N THR A 5 16.04 5.75 5.48
CA THR A 5 17.22 6.62 5.54
C THR A 5 17.62 7.00 6.97
N GLN A 6 16.99 6.39 7.98
CA GLN A 6 17.16 6.66 9.41
C GLN A 6 16.67 8.04 9.88
N GLU A 7 16.04 8.81 8.99
CA GLU A 7 15.47 10.10 9.33
C GLU A 7 14.21 9.93 10.17
N ILE A 8 14.00 10.84 11.13
CA ILE A 8 12.78 10.89 11.92
C ILE A 8 11.80 11.82 11.22
N ALA A 9 10.75 11.23 10.63
CA ALA A 9 9.68 11.97 9.97
C ALA A 9 8.45 12.08 10.88
N LYS A 10 7.87 13.28 10.94
CA LYS A 10 6.53 13.51 11.47
C LYS A 10 5.50 13.13 10.40
N GLY A 11 4.36 12.62 10.82
CA GLY A 11 3.28 12.26 9.93
C GLY A 11 1.95 12.24 10.64
N ILE A 12 0.88 12.24 9.85
CA ILE A 12 -0.50 12.17 10.33
C ILE A 12 -1.06 10.81 9.94
N ILE A 13 -1.61 10.09 10.91
CA ILE A 13 -2.32 8.83 10.69
C ILE A 13 -3.82 9.12 10.59
N CYS A 14 -4.46 8.62 9.54
CA CYS A 14 -5.89 8.76 9.30
C CYS A 14 -6.53 7.38 9.12
N GLY A 15 -7.59 7.07 9.86
CA GLY A 15 -8.30 5.80 9.72
C GLY A 15 -9.55 5.68 10.61
N PRO A 16 -10.44 4.70 10.32
CA PRO A 16 -10.39 3.80 9.18
C PRO A 16 -10.82 4.50 7.88
N VAL A 17 -10.10 4.24 6.78
CA VAL A 17 -10.45 4.72 5.44
C VAL A 17 -10.64 3.54 4.49
N MET A 18 -11.50 3.71 3.49
CA MET A 18 -11.66 2.74 2.42
C MET A 18 -10.56 2.97 1.37
N ILE A 19 -9.75 1.95 1.14
CA ILE A 19 -8.69 1.91 0.12
C ILE A 19 -9.20 1.08 -1.05
N THR A 20 -9.14 1.66 -2.25
CA THR A 20 -9.52 0.99 -3.50
C THR A 20 -8.31 0.87 -4.43
N VAL A 21 -7.99 -0.35 -4.82
CA VAL A 21 -7.07 -0.63 -5.93
C VAL A 21 -7.93 -1.05 -7.11
N GLU A 22 -7.78 -0.38 -8.25
CA GLU A 22 -8.59 -0.65 -9.44
C GLU A 22 -8.48 -2.12 -9.85
N GLY A 23 -9.62 -2.78 -10.08
CA GLY A 23 -9.69 -4.20 -10.43
C GLY A 23 -9.63 -5.18 -9.25
N PHE A 24 -9.52 -4.69 -8.01
CA PHE A 24 -9.43 -5.53 -6.81
C PHE A 24 -10.49 -5.16 -5.75
N ARG A 25 -10.66 -6.02 -4.74
CA ARG A 25 -11.63 -5.74 -3.66
C ARG A 25 -11.12 -4.60 -2.77
N PRO A 26 -12.01 -3.74 -2.25
CA PRO A 26 -11.62 -2.69 -1.32
C PRO A 26 -11.15 -3.27 0.02
N ALA A 27 -10.30 -2.52 0.73
CA ALA A 27 -9.87 -2.81 2.08
C ALA A 27 -10.11 -1.60 2.99
N TYR A 28 -10.38 -1.83 4.28
CA TYR A 28 -10.42 -0.78 5.28
C TYR A 28 -9.12 -0.81 6.08
N ASN A 29 -8.37 0.28 6.07
CA ASN A 29 -7.10 0.40 6.78
C ASN A 29 -6.80 1.87 7.13
N GLU A 30 -5.58 2.14 7.56
CA GLU A 30 -5.06 3.46 7.90
C GLU A 30 -4.18 4.00 6.77
N LEU A 31 -4.13 5.33 6.63
CA LEU A 31 -3.20 6.05 5.78
C LEU A 31 -2.25 6.86 6.64
N LEU A 32 -1.01 6.96 6.17
CA LEU A 32 0.03 7.75 6.79
C LEU A 32 0.48 8.84 5.84
N PHE A 33 0.10 10.07 6.16
CA PHE A 33 0.54 11.26 5.43
C PHE A 33 1.88 11.73 5.98
N LEU A 34 2.84 11.90 5.07
CA LEU A 34 4.21 12.32 5.33
C LEU A 34 4.55 13.49 4.42
N ASP A 35 5.33 14.44 4.93
CA ASP A 35 5.95 15.46 4.10
C ASP A 35 7.07 14.80 3.28
N MET A 36 6.76 14.40 2.05
CA MET A 36 7.71 13.80 1.12
C MET A 36 8.31 14.86 0.19
N VAL A 37 9.56 14.64 -0.24
CA VAL A 37 10.11 15.35 -1.40
C VAL A 37 9.64 14.60 -2.65
N PRO A 38 8.97 15.26 -3.61
CA PRO A 38 8.49 14.60 -4.81
C PRO A 38 9.66 14.12 -5.68
N ASP A 39 9.49 12.98 -6.36
CA ASP A 39 10.38 12.55 -7.43
C ASP A 39 9.76 12.94 -8.77
N LYS A 40 10.51 13.64 -9.62
CA LYS A 40 10.03 14.14 -10.93
C LYS A 40 8.67 14.85 -10.87
N GLU A 41 8.47 15.68 -9.85
CA GLU A 41 7.24 16.45 -9.60
C GLU A 41 6.03 15.62 -9.16
N GLU A 42 6.17 14.30 -9.00
CA GLU A 42 5.11 13.40 -8.55
C GLU A 42 5.40 12.83 -7.16
N TYR A 43 4.33 12.59 -6.41
CA TYR A 43 4.39 11.82 -5.16
C TYR A 43 4.10 10.36 -5.46
N GLU A 44 4.97 9.47 -5.03
CA GLU A 44 4.76 8.03 -5.13
C GLU A 44 4.22 7.48 -3.80
N PRO A 45 2.89 7.24 -3.66
CA PRO A 45 2.35 6.66 -2.45
C PRO A 45 2.78 5.21 -2.30
N LEU A 46 3.23 4.84 -1.10
CA LEU A 46 3.61 3.46 -0.78
C LEU A 46 2.40 2.67 -0.29
N LEU A 47 2.15 1.53 -0.93
CA LEU A 47 1.11 0.59 -0.51
C LEU A 47 1.74 -0.59 0.24
N GLY A 48 1.40 -0.71 1.53
CA GLY A 48 1.92 -1.79 2.37
C GLY A 48 1.39 -3.17 1.98
N TYR A 49 2.18 -4.21 2.25
CA TYR A 49 1.84 -5.61 1.92
C TYR A 49 0.53 -6.09 2.58
N VAL A 50 0.26 -5.64 3.81
CA VAL A 50 -0.99 -5.96 4.52
C VAL A 50 -2.21 -5.46 3.75
N VAL A 51 -2.14 -4.24 3.20
CA VAL A 51 -3.24 -3.68 2.40
C VAL A 51 -3.38 -4.44 1.08
N LEU A 52 -2.27 -4.81 0.43
CA LEU A 52 -2.29 -5.65 -0.78
C LEU A 52 -2.98 -7.00 -0.52
N GLU A 53 -2.62 -7.71 0.55
CA GLU A 53 -3.24 -8.97 0.93
C GLU A 53 -4.75 -8.82 1.25
N GLN A 54 -5.11 -7.76 1.98
CA GLN A 54 -6.51 -7.43 2.27
C GLN A 54 -7.28 -7.11 0.98
N CYS A 55 -6.66 -6.47 -0.01
CA CYS A 55 -7.22 -6.28 -1.36
C CYS A 55 -7.24 -7.58 -2.20
N GLY A 56 -6.63 -8.66 -1.72
CA GLY A 56 -6.51 -9.92 -2.47
C GLY A 56 -5.55 -9.81 -3.66
N VAL A 57 -4.52 -8.98 -3.53
CA VAL A 57 -3.50 -8.68 -4.54
C VAL A 57 -2.20 -9.39 -4.21
N SER A 58 -1.58 -9.99 -5.22
CA SER A 58 -0.17 -10.41 -5.21
C SER A 58 0.59 -9.57 -6.24
N VAL A 59 1.89 -9.40 -6.03
CA VAL A 59 2.79 -8.77 -7.01
C VAL A 59 3.46 -9.85 -7.83
N ASP A 60 3.26 -9.82 -9.15
CA ASP A 60 4.02 -10.61 -10.12
C ASP A 60 5.31 -9.83 -10.42
N MET A 61 6.41 -10.28 -9.80
CA MET A 61 7.72 -9.60 -9.91
C MET A 61 8.36 -9.76 -11.29
N SER A 62 7.95 -10.75 -12.09
CA SER A 62 8.50 -10.97 -13.44
C SER A 62 7.91 -10.00 -14.44
N GLU A 63 6.59 -9.78 -14.36
CA GLU A 63 5.84 -8.90 -15.26
C GLU A 63 5.58 -7.51 -14.65
N HIS A 64 6.12 -7.25 -13.45
CA HIS A 64 5.94 -6.01 -12.69
C HIS A 64 4.47 -5.53 -12.61
N ARG A 65 3.55 -6.45 -12.29
CA ARG A 65 2.10 -6.18 -12.28
C ARG A 65 1.40 -6.74 -11.06
N LEU A 66 0.22 -6.19 -10.76
CA LEU A 66 -0.67 -6.73 -9.74
C LEU A 66 -1.49 -7.88 -10.31
N VAL A 67 -1.58 -8.99 -9.58
CA VAL A 67 -2.37 -10.17 -9.96
C VAL A 67 -3.29 -10.59 -8.81
N PRO A 68 -4.49 -11.12 -9.09
CA PRO A 68 -5.37 -11.62 -8.03
C PRO A 68 -4.70 -12.78 -7.27
N MET A 69 -4.74 -12.74 -5.95
CA MET A 69 -4.35 -13.88 -5.12
C MET A 69 -5.32 -15.04 -5.36
N LYS A 70 -4.78 -16.21 -5.72
CA LYS A 70 -5.56 -17.46 -5.64
C LYS A 70 -5.80 -17.76 -4.17
N LYS A 71 -7.04 -17.61 -3.71
CA LYS A 71 -7.44 -18.07 -2.38
C LYS A 71 -7.38 -19.60 -2.36
N PHE A 72 -6.41 -20.17 -1.66
CA PHE A 72 -6.50 -21.56 -1.27
C PHE A 72 -7.49 -21.65 -0.12
N ARG A 73 -8.67 -22.23 -0.38
CA ARG A 73 -9.56 -22.63 0.69
C ARG A 73 -8.93 -23.85 1.34
N MET A 74 -8.45 -23.70 2.57
CA MET A 74 -8.14 -24.86 3.40
C MET A 74 -9.48 -25.37 3.94
N GLU A 75 -9.79 -26.63 3.64
CA GLU A 75 -10.98 -27.36 4.12
C GLU A 75 -10.76 -27.92 5.53
#